data_AF-A0A378SG12-F1
#
_entry.id   AF-A0A378SG12-F1
#
_cell.length_a   1.000
_cell.length_b   1.000
_cell.length_c   1.000
_cell.angle_alpha   90.00
_cell.angle_beta   90.00
_cell.angle_gamma   90.00
#
_symmetry.space_group_name_H-M   'P 1'
#
loop_
_entity.id
_entity.type
_entity.pdbx_description
1 polymer ?
#
loop_
_entity_poly.entity_id
_entity_poly.type
_entity_poly.pdbx_seq_one_letter_code
_entity_poly.pdbx_strand_id
1 'polypeptide(L)'
;MSGLPRSVRVMSHGRRNRKMKQARRDALRAKKRRVDAVPEPPPDDVSPLSFAMENPWGLLMFASEKVEAAKPDPVANWRLDKRTSLDFGHLLQNFRNAPNSESAMLVALFSELLDDEALQQRYRSALDAYNGPLPLWAAGLREVEVHRAVRHSHVLGDFDELWIGARLADGREATCVVRMEHLEDSEIVDADLWVDAIDIHLRRSSNADFTTMDMSLADARAWIERSLQQKFVFRETATWPGCRPLVRWLVGHLPEGGDGYQWSGSAWGSGRALGDEFFGCEAGARFDRRDHLLLLTDLMQSGTGDPLRWSARRVEHVLESSTLHDHSLKVLLEVPALLRAFIPFAHQRSGIRDGLTAEALTALDGSQTGDGLRVAG
;
A
#
# COMPACT_ATOMS: atom_id res chain seq x y z
N MET A 1 -36.76 36.41 -31.55
CA MET A 1 -36.08 37.29 -30.56
C MET A 1 -35.40 36.40 -29.54
N SER A 2 -34.12 36.69 -29.29
CA SER A 2 -33.12 35.84 -28.66
C SER A 2 -33.29 35.70 -27.15
N GLY A 3 -33.12 34.48 -26.63
CA GLY A 3 -32.88 34.20 -25.21
C GLY A 3 -31.50 33.56 -25.06
N LEU A 4 -30.51 34.35 -24.64
CA LEU A 4 -29.12 33.95 -24.42
C LEU A 4 -29.00 32.95 -23.24
N PRO A 5 -28.21 31.86 -23.34
CA PRO A 5 -27.92 31.00 -22.20
C PRO A 5 -26.87 31.65 -21.27
N ARG A 6 -27.11 31.50 -19.96
CA ARG A 6 -26.22 31.92 -18.88
C ARG A 6 -24.83 31.30 -19.03
N SER A 7 -23.82 32.16 -19.16
CA SER A 7 -22.40 31.84 -19.11
C SER A 7 -22.04 31.04 -17.85
N VAL A 8 -21.69 29.76 -18.02
CA VAL A 8 -20.91 29.00 -17.05
C VAL A 8 -19.49 29.53 -17.12
N ARG A 9 -19.06 30.24 -16.08
CA ARG A 9 -17.67 30.72 -15.95
C ARG A 9 -16.73 29.53 -15.89
N VAL A 10 -16.09 29.22 -17.03
CA VAL A 10 -14.95 28.31 -17.13
C VAL A 10 -13.86 28.85 -16.19
N MET A 11 -13.54 28.09 -15.14
CA MET A 11 -12.46 28.47 -14.24
C MET A 11 -11.12 28.39 -14.98
N SER A 12 -10.38 29.51 -15.03
CA SER A 12 -9.09 29.54 -15.71
C SER A 12 -8.05 28.61 -15.06
N HIS A 13 -7.19 28.02 -15.88
CA HIS A 13 -6.13 27.06 -15.50
C HIS A 13 -5.29 27.52 -14.30
N GLY A 14 -5.05 28.83 -14.17
CA GLY A 14 -4.32 29.40 -13.02
C GLY A 14 -5.04 29.22 -11.68
N ARG A 15 -6.38 29.28 -11.66
CA ARG A 15 -7.18 29.08 -10.44
C ARG A 15 -7.27 27.60 -10.06
N ARG A 16 -7.27 26.71 -11.05
CA ARG A 16 -7.26 25.24 -10.87
C ARG A 16 -5.92 24.73 -10.32
N ASN A 17 -4.81 25.24 -10.85
CA ASN A 17 -3.46 24.97 -10.34
C ASN A 17 -3.22 25.55 -8.94
N ARG A 18 -3.81 26.72 -8.62
CA ARG A 18 -3.81 27.25 -7.24
C ARG A 18 -4.61 26.36 -6.29
N LYS A 19 -5.75 25.80 -6.72
CA LYS A 19 -6.57 24.89 -5.91
C LYS A 19 -5.88 23.54 -5.66
N MET A 20 -5.18 22.98 -6.65
CA MET A 20 -4.37 21.75 -6.50
C MET A 20 -3.12 21.98 -5.64
N LYS A 21 -2.40 23.11 -5.82
CA LYS A 21 -1.30 23.48 -4.92
C LYS A 21 -1.79 23.74 -3.50
N GLN A 22 -2.98 24.31 -3.33
CA GLN A 22 -3.61 24.50 -2.03
C GLN A 22 -4.02 23.17 -1.41
N ALA A 23 -4.64 22.25 -2.15
CA ALA A 23 -4.97 20.90 -1.68
C ALA A 23 -3.73 20.07 -1.29
N ARG A 24 -2.64 20.16 -2.08
CA ARG A 24 -1.36 19.53 -1.74
C ARG A 24 -0.72 20.17 -0.50
N ARG A 25 -0.79 21.49 -0.35
CA ARG A 25 -0.32 22.18 0.86
C ARG A 25 -1.20 21.90 2.07
N ASP A 26 -2.50 21.70 1.90
CA ASP A 26 -3.44 21.39 2.97
C ASP A 26 -3.34 19.92 3.38
N ALA A 27 -3.07 19.00 2.44
CA ALA A 27 -2.70 17.61 2.73
C ALA A 27 -1.34 17.52 3.45
N LEU A 28 -0.36 18.31 3.02
CA LEU A 28 0.94 18.42 3.71
C LEU A 28 0.82 19.11 5.08
N ARG A 29 -0.09 20.08 5.24
CA ARG A 29 -0.40 20.70 6.54
C ARG A 29 -1.26 19.82 7.43
N ALA A 30 -2.11 18.96 6.89
CA ALA A 30 -2.83 17.94 7.64
C ALA A 30 -1.88 16.83 8.10
N LYS A 31 -0.95 16.41 7.24
CA LYS A 31 0.16 15.53 7.60
C LYS A 31 1.08 16.19 8.65
N LYS A 32 1.41 17.47 8.47
CA LYS A 32 2.16 18.25 9.46
C LYS A 32 1.39 18.44 10.77
N ARG A 33 0.08 18.69 10.76
CA ARG A 33 -0.75 18.75 11.98
C ARG A 33 -0.88 17.40 12.68
N ARG A 34 -0.75 16.27 11.96
CA ARG A 34 -0.61 14.93 12.56
C ARG A 34 0.78 14.70 13.15
N VAL A 35 1.83 15.29 12.56
CA VAL A 35 3.22 15.28 13.07
C VAL A 35 3.45 16.30 14.19
N ASP A 36 2.72 17.43 14.21
CA ASP A 36 2.73 18.43 15.28
C ASP A 36 1.73 18.06 16.39
N ALA A 37 0.91 17.02 16.17
CA ALA A 37 0.16 16.29 17.20
C ALA A 37 0.97 15.09 17.72
N VAL A 38 2.28 15.05 17.46
CA VAL A 38 3.21 14.33 18.31
C VAL A 38 3.06 14.98 19.70
N PRO A 39 2.67 14.20 20.73
CA PRO A 39 2.70 14.71 22.10
C PRO A 39 4.09 15.31 22.34
N GLU A 40 4.16 16.45 23.05
CA GLU A 40 5.44 16.91 23.58
C GLU A 40 6.19 15.70 24.17
N PRO A 41 7.50 15.54 23.89
CA PRO A 41 8.26 14.45 24.49
C PRO A 41 7.96 14.49 26.00
N PRO A 42 7.60 13.35 26.61
CA PRO A 42 7.27 13.34 28.02
C PRO A 42 8.41 14.02 28.78
N PRO A 43 8.11 14.86 29.78
CA PRO A 43 9.16 15.41 30.63
C PRO A 43 10.07 14.25 31.07
N ASP A 44 11.39 14.48 31.09
CA ASP A 44 12.48 13.49 31.21
C ASP A 44 12.39 12.53 32.44
N ASP A 45 11.29 12.55 33.20
CA ASP A 45 11.00 11.80 34.41
C ASP A 45 9.96 10.66 34.25
N VAL A 46 9.36 10.45 33.07
CA VAL A 46 8.41 9.32 32.86
C VAL A 46 9.13 8.13 32.22
N SER A 47 9.27 7.03 32.97
CA SER A 47 9.82 5.78 32.43
C SER A 47 9.07 5.38 31.14
N PRO A 48 9.78 4.94 30.07
CA PRO A 48 9.18 4.41 28.85
C PRO A 48 8.07 3.36 29.10
N LEU A 49 8.12 2.68 30.25
CA LEU A 49 7.12 1.72 30.71
C LEU A 49 5.78 2.33 31.14
N SER A 50 5.76 3.53 31.70
CA SER A 50 4.50 4.19 32.06
C SER A 50 3.75 4.63 30.80
N PHE A 51 4.49 5.04 29.77
CA PHE A 51 3.94 5.36 28.44
C PHE A 51 3.54 4.09 27.66
N ALA A 52 4.31 3.01 27.80
CA ALA A 52 3.97 1.68 27.29
C ALA A 52 2.64 1.13 27.80
N MET A 53 2.34 1.40 29.08
CA MET A 53 1.05 1.05 29.69
C MET A 53 -0.10 1.82 29.05
N GLU A 54 0.14 3.00 28.46
CA GLU A 54 -0.87 3.80 27.78
C GLU A 54 -1.10 3.35 26.33
N ASN A 55 -0.08 2.78 25.65
CA ASN A 55 -0.23 2.31 24.26
C ASN A 55 0.70 1.12 23.87
N PRO A 56 0.28 -0.13 24.09
CA PRO A 56 1.07 -1.32 23.74
C PRO A 56 1.28 -1.51 22.24
N TRP A 57 0.27 -1.16 21.45
CA TRP A 57 0.33 -1.21 19.99
C TRP A 57 1.40 -0.26 19.44
N GLY A 58 1.54 0.92 20.05
CA GLY A 58 2.63 1.85 19.77
C GLY A 58 4.02 1.28 20.10
N LEU A 59 4.15 0.51 21.19
CA LEU A 59 5.40 -0.18 21.49
C LEU A 59 5.73 -1.30 20.51
N LEU A 60 4.74 -2.08 20.08
CA LEU A 60 4.91 -3.12 19.06
C LEU A 60 5.41 -2.50 17.75
N MET A 61 4.86 -1.35 17.36
CA MET A 61 5.36 -0.57 16.22
C MET A 61 6.81 -0.13 16.39
N PHE A 62 7.15 0.45 17.55
CA PHE A 62 8.53 0.84 17.86
C PHE A 62 9.49 -0.36 17.78
N ALA A 63 9.11 -1.49 18.39
CA ALA A 63 9.94 -2.69 18.39
C ALA A 63 10.11 -3.24 16.97
N SER A 64 9.04 -3.21 16.15
CA SER A 64 9.07 -3.57 14.73
C SER A 64 10.09 -2.71 13.95
N GLU A 65 10.05 -1.39 14.14
CA GLU A 65 11.02 -0.49 13.50
C GLU A 65 12.45 -0.81 13.89
N LYS A 66 12.71 -1.15 15.17
CA LYS A 66 14.06 -1.54 15.63
C LYS A 66 14.53 -2.87 15.04
N VAL A 67 13.64 -3.86 14.95
CA VAL A 67 13.95 -5.14 14.29
C VAL A 67 14.28 -4.93 12.83
N GLU A 68 13.49 -4.13 12.11
CA GLU A 68 13.76 -3.85 10.69
C GLU A 68 15.05 -3.06 10.51
N ALA A 69 15.29 -2.03 11.32
CA ALA A 69 16.50 -1.19 11.22
C ALA A 69 17.79 -1.94 11.57
N ALA A 70 17.71 -3.04 12.31
CA ALA A 70 18.86 -3.87 12.66
C ALA A 70 19.27 -4.84 11.54
N LYS A 71 18.42 -5.06 10.54
CA LYS A 71 18.75 -5.92 9.40
C LYS A 71 19.90 -5.33 8.60
N PRO A 72 20.76 -6.18 7.99
CA PRO A 72 21.82 -5.70 7.11
C PRO A 72 21.19 -4.90 5.97
N ASP A 73 21.54 -3.62 5.85
CA ASP A 73 21.08 -2.77 4.75
C ASP A 73 21.71 -3.29 3.45
N PRO A 74 20.91 -3.83 2.50
CA PRO A 74 21.44 -4.39 1.26
C PRO A 74 22.01 -3.31 0.33
N VAL A 75 21.71 -2.04 0.61
CA VAL A 75 22.25 -0.86 -0.06
C VAL A 75 23.14 -0.02 0.86
N ALA A 76 23.66 -0.58 1.96
CA ALA A 76 24.57 0.11 2.89
C ALA A 76 25.76 0.79 2.18
N ASN A 77 26.21 0.23 1.04
CA ASN A 77 27.29 0.78 0.22
C ASN A 77 26.92 2.10 -0.50
N TRP A 78 25.63 2.45 -0.57
CA TRP A 78 25.10 3.59 -1.30
C TRP A 78 24.48 4.66 -0.38
N ARG A 79 24.39 4.42 0.93
CA ARG A 79 23.88 5.37 1.93
C ARG A 79 24.98 5.79 2.91
N LEU A 80 25.16 7.10 3.08
CA LEU A 80 26.19 7.71 3.94
C LEU A 80 25.82 7.78 5.43
N ASP A 81 24.58 7.45 5.80
CA ASP A 81 24.13 7.51 7.19
C ASP A 81 24.30 6.16 7.89
N LYS A 82 25.29 6.08 8.79
CA LYS A 82 25.41 4.99 9.75
C LYS A 82 24.24 5.05 10.74
N ARG A 83 23.16 4.31 10.47
CA ARG A 83 22.19 3.99 11.52
C ARG A 83 22.90 3.12 12.57
N THR A 84 22.83 3.51 13.84
CA THR A 84 23.28 2.67 14.95
C THR A 84 22.39 1.43 14.99
N SER A 85 22.89 0.31 14.47
CA SER A 85 22.16 -0.97 14.50
C SER A 85 22.09 -1.49 15.94
N LEU A 86 20.92 -2.01 16.31
CA LEU A 86 20.67 -2.57 17.63
C LEU A 86 21.29 -3.96 17.71
N ASP A 87 22.19 -4.19 18.67
CA ASP A 87 22.74 -5.54 18.91
C ASP A 87 21.81 -6.33 19.84
N PHE A 88 20.96 -7.15 19.24
CA PHE A 88 20.05 -8.03 19.97
C PHE A 88 20.77 -9.09 20.82
N GLY A 89 22.00 -9.48 20.47
CA GLY A 89 22.79 -10.39 21.30
C GLY A 89 23.22 -9.73 22.60
N HIS A 90 23.71 -8.50 22.51
CA HIS A 90 24.10 -7.69 23.66
C HIS A 90 22.89 -7.34 24.56
N LEU A 91 21.75 -6.97 23.97
CA LEU A 91 20.51 -6.71 24.74
C LEU A 91 20.06 -7.93 25.54
N LEU A 92 20.07 -9.11 24.92
CA LEU A 92 19.70 -10.35 25.61
C LEU A 92 20.68 -10.67 26.74
N GLN A 93 21.98 -10.43 26.55
CA GLN A 93 22.99 -10.64 27.59
C GLN A 93 22.78 -9.69 28.77
N ASN A 94 22.49 -8.42 28.51
CA ASN A 94 22.21 -7.44 29.56
C ASN A 94 20.97 -7.81 30.36
N PHE A 95 19.91 -8.24 29.69
CA PHE A 95 18.71 -8.76 30.36
C PHE A 95 19.04 -9.93 31.29
N ARG A 96 19.85 -10.89 30.85
CA ARG A 96 20.25 -12.04 31.68
C ARG A 96 21.09 -11.65 32.89
N ASN A 97 21.93 -10.62 32.75
CA ASN A 97 22.81 -10.16 33.83
C ASN A 97 22.05 -9.35 34.90
N ALA A 98 21.08 -8.54 34.50
CA ALA A 98 20.34 -7.65 35.39
C ALA A 98 18.88 -7.54 34.94
N PRO A 99 18.06 -8.60 35.10
CA PRO A 99 16.69 -8.61 34.63
C PRO A 99 15.83 -7.64 35.42
N ASN A 100 15.06 -6.82 34.71
CA ASN A 100 14.05 -5.93 35.27
C ASN A 100 12.79 -5.97 34.40
N SER A 101 11.68 -5.40 34.88
CA SER A 101 10.40 -5.47 34.17
C SER A 101 10.44 -4.77 32.80
N GLU A 102 11.25 -3.71 32.65
CA GLU A 102 11.42 -2.99 31.38
C GLU A 102 12.09 -3.83 30.31
N SER A 103 13.24 -4.39 30.67
CA SER A 103 14.02 -5.27 29.80
C SER A 103 13.28 -6.58 29.52
N ALA A 104 12.51 -7.12 30.48
CA ALA A 104 11.64 -8.27 30.24
C ALA A 104 10.55 -7.96 29.20
N MET A 105 9.94 -6.78 29.23
CA MET A 105 8.95 -6.36 28.24
C MET A 105 9.55 -6.21 26.84
N LEU A 106 10.73 -5.58 26.72
CA LEU A 106 11.43 -5.49 25.44
C LEU A 106 11.82 -6.88 24.90
N VAL A 107 12.27 -7.78 25.79
CA VAL A 107 12.53 -9.18 25.43
C VAL A 107 11.26 -9.86 24.95
N ALA A 108 10.11 -9.64 25.59
CA ALA A 108 8.83 -10.18 25.13
C ALA A 108 8.47 -9.71 23.72
N LEU A 109 8.57 -8.40 23.46
CA LEU A 109 8.32 -7.83 22.12
C LEU A 109 9.25 -8.41 21.05
N PHE A 110 10.56 -8.41 21.30
CA PHE A 110 11.53 -8.93 20.34
C PHE A 110 11.43 -10.45 20.16
N SER A 111 11.00 -11.19 21.19
CA SER A 111 10.77 -12.64 21.10
C SER A 111 9.65 -13.03 20.14
N GLU A 112 8.81 -12.06 19.72
CA GLU A 112 7.73 -12.30 18.77
C GLU A 112 7.98 -11.66 17.40
N LEU A 113 8.75 -10.56 17.34
CA LEU A 113 9.00 -9.81 16.10
C LEU A 113 10.28 -10.19 15.35
N LEU A 114 11.24 -10.87 15.98
CA LEU A 114 12.49 -11.27 15.32
C LEU A 114 12.24 -12.34 14.24
N ASP A 115 12.88 -12.19 13.08
CA ASP A 115 12.81 -13.16 11.98
C ASP A 115 13.77 -14.36 12.15
N ASP A 116 14.83 -14.22 12.96
CA ASP A 116 15.80 -15.29 13.22
C ASP A 116 15.24 -16.25 14.27
N GLU A 117 14.77 -17.43 13.86
CA GLU A 117 14.17 -18.45 14.73
C GLU A 117 15.09 -18.85 15.90
N ALA A 118 16.40 -18.94 15.67
CA ALA A 118 17.34 -19.34 16.72
C ALA A 118 17.51 -18.22 17.76
N LEU A 119 17.59 -16.97 17.31
CA LEU A 119 17.63 -15.81 18.21
C LEU A 119 16.29 -15.62 18.94
N GLN A 120 15.17 -15.78 18.22
CA GLN A 120 13.82 -15.73 18.76
C GLN A 120 13.65 -16.75 19.89
N GLN A 121 14.06 -18.00 19.67
CA GLN A 121 14.01 -19.04 20.70
C GLN A 121 14.86 -18.71 21.93
N ARG A 122 16.04 -18.11 21.75
CA ARG A 122 16.90 -17.66 22.87
C ARG A 122 16.25 -16.55 23.70
N TYR A 123 15.52 -15.64 23.06
CA TYR A 123 14.74 -14.61 23.73
C TYR A 123 13.57 -15.23 24.52
N ARG A 124 12.82 -16.14 23.89
CA ARG A 124 11.72 -16.87 24.54
C ARG A 124 12.19 -17.63 25.78
N SER A 125 13.28 -18.41 25.66
CA SER A 125 13.83 -19.14 26.82
C SER A 125 14.36 -18.23 27.93
N ALA A 126 14.85 -17.03 27.60
CA ALA A 126 15.25 -16.07 28.63
C ALA A 126 14.04 -15.46 29.36
N LEU A 127 12.94 -15.21 28.63
CA LEU A 127 11.68 -14.74 29.20
C LEU A 127 11.03 -15.80 30.07
N ASP A 128 11.03 -17.08 29.66
CA ASP A 128 10.49 -18.19 30.45
C ASP A 128 11.22 -18.39 31.79
N ALA A 129 12.50 -18.00 31.86
CA ALA A 129 13.31 -18.05 33.08
C ALA A 129 13.09 -16.82 34.01
N TYR A 130 12.35 -15.81 33.55
CA TYR A 130 12.09 -14.59 34.30
C TYR A 130 10.89 -14.76 35.24
N ASN A 131 11.13 -14.64 36.55
CA ASN A 131 10.09 -14.78 37.57
C ASN A 131 9.44 -13.44 38.00
N GLY A 132 9.76 -12.34 37.33
CA GLY A 132 9.24 -11.02 37.70
C GLY A 132 7.91 -10.69 37.01
N PRO A 133 7.27 -9.57 37.38
CA PRO A 133 5.97 -9.21 36.85
C PRO A 133 6.06 -8.73 35.38
N LEU A 134 5.13 -9.23 34.57
CA LEU A 134 4.83 -8.73 33.22
C LEU A 134 3.36 -8.32 33.13
N PRO A 135 3.03 -7.23 32.41
CA PRO A 135 1.65 -6.90 32.10
C PRO A 135 0.97 -8.02 31.30
N LEU A 136 -0.35 -8.17 31.49
CA LEU A 136 -1.14 -9.23 30.85
C LEU A 136 -0.96 -9.26 29.33
N TRP A 137 -0.98 -8.10 28.67
CA TRP A 137 -0.81 -8.00 27.22
C TRP A 137 0.58 -8.44 26.73
N ALA A 138 1.63 -8.21 27.53
CA ALA A 138 3.01 -8.54 27.16
C ALA A 138 3.28 -10.04 27.36
N ALA A 139 2.74 -10.62 28.43
CA ALA A 139 2.76 -12.06 28.66
C ALA A 139 1.92 -12.83 27.64
N GLY A 140 0.82 -12.22 27.17
CA GLY A 140 -0.15 -12.81 26.24
C GLY A 140 0.05 -12.48 24.76
N LEU A 141 1.28 -12.09 24.33
CA LEU A 141 1.53 -11.71 22.93
C LEU A 141 1.38 -12.90 21.97
N ARG A 142 1.64 -14.13 22.42
CA ARG A 142 1.47 -15.32 21.56
C ARG A 142 0.01 -15.67 21.31
N GLU A 143 -0.87 -15.20 22.18
CA GLU A 143 -2.30 -15.42 22.12
C GLU A 143 -3.05 -14.21 21.54
N VAL A 144 -2.36 -13.34 20.79
CA VAL A 144 -3.02 -12.23 20.08
C VAL A 144 -4.11 -12.79 19.18
N GLU A 145 -5.30 -12.21 19.28
CA GLU A 145 -6.45 -12.63 18.50
C GLU A 145 -6.56 -11.76 17.25
N VAL A 146 -6.35 -12.34 16.08
CA VAL A 146 -6.68 -11.70 14.81
C VAL A 146 -8.10 -12.10 14.42
N HIS A 147 -9.03 -11.17 14.53
CA HIS A 147 -10.46 -11.49 14.56
C HIS A 147 -11.23 -11.06 13.29
N ARG A 148 -10.66 -10.19 12.46
CA ARG A 148 -11.32 -9.72 11.23
C ARG A 148 -10.32 -9.28 10.18
N ALA A 149 -10.61 -9.59 8.92
CA ALA A 149 -9.93 -9.02 7.77
C ALA A 149 -10.95 -8.33 6.86
N VAL A 150 -10.58 -7.18 6.33
CA VAL A 150 -11.39 -6.39 5.40
C VAL A 150 -10.52 -6.01 4.22
N ARG A 151 -11.08 -6.14 3.01
CA ARG A 151 -10.52 -5.56 1.79
C ARG A 151 -11.20 -4.24 1.48
N HIS A 152 -10.40 -3.20 1.35
CA HIS A 152 -10.81 -1.85 0.95
C HIS A 152 -10.18 -1.53 -0.41
N SER A 153 -10.99 -1.62 -1.46
CA SER A 153 -10.56 -1.55 -2.86
C SER A 153 -10.96 -0.25 -3.52
N HIS A 154 -10.04 0.37 -4.26
CA HIS A 154 -10.40 1.49 -5.14
C HIS A 154 -11.06 0.99 -6.43
N VAL A 155 -12.03 1.73 -6.96
CA VAL A 155 -12.75 1.37 -8.21
C VAL A 155 -11.86 1.31 -9.46
N LEU A 156 -10.63 1.79 -9.43
CA LEU A 156 -9.69 1.62 -10.56
C LEU A 156 -8.81 0.38 -10.43
N GLY A 157 -8.82 -0.30 -9.28
CA GLY A 157 -8.05 -1.54 -9.08
C GLY A 157 -6.53 -1.36 -8.99
N ASP A 158 -6.03 -0.12 -8.95
CA ASP A 158 -4.58 0.14 -8.85
C ASP A 158 -3.97 -0.37 -7.55
N PHE A 159 -4.77 -0.41 -6.49
CA PHE A 159 -4.34 -0.82 -5.17
C PHE A 159 -5.51 -1.38 -4.36
N ASP A 160 -5.17 -2.21 -3.39
CA ASP A 160 -6.02 -2.67 -2.32
C ASP A 160 -5.41 -2.28 -0.97
N GLU A 161 -6.26 -1.99 0.01
CA GLU A 161 -5.86 -1.93 1.41
C GLU A 161 -6.49 -3.11 2.14
N LEU A 162 -5.66 -3.93 2.78
CA LEU A 162 -6.09 -5.01 3.65
C LEU A 162 -6.03 -4.53 5.09
N TRP A 163 -7.17 -4.52 5.76
CA TRP A 163 -7.28 -4.10 7.15
C TRP A 163 -7.46 -5.33 8.04
N ILE A 164 -6.59 -5.47 9.03
CA ILE A 164 -6.52 -6.61 9.93
C ILE A 164 -6.82 -6.11 11.34
N GLY A 165 -7.95 -6.52 11.89
CA GLY A 165 -8.31 -6.24 13.29
C GLY A 165 -7.66 -7.26 14.21
N ALA A 166 -6.91 -6.76 15.19
CA ALA A 166 -6.21 -7.58 16.18
C ALA A 166 -6.48 -7.09 17.61
N ARG A 167 -6.52 -8.04 18.55
CA ARG A 167 -6.80 -7.80 19.97
C ARG A 167 -5.76 -8.47 20.86
N LEU A 168 -5.20 -7.70 21.80
CA LEU A 168 -4.28 -8.23 22.81
C LEU A 168 -5.05 -8.93 23.94
N ALA A 169 -4.33 -9.71 24.75
CA ALA A 169 -4.91 -10.47 25.87
C ALA A 169 -5.64 -9.62 26.93
N ASP A 170 -5.37 -8.31 27.00
CA ASP A 170 -6.08 -7.37 27.88
C ASP A 170 -7.27 -6.66 27.21
N GLY A 171 -7.62 -7.05 25.98
CA GLY A 171 -8.75 -6.55 25.22
C GLY A 171 -8.47 -5.31 24.37
N ARG A 172 -7.25 -4.75 24.40
CA ARG A 172 -6.92 -3.58 23.56
C ARG A 172 -6.80 -3.95 22.09
N GLU A 173 -7.49 -3.19 21.25
CA GLU A 173 -7.57 -3.43 19.81
C GLU A 173 -6.71 -2.46 19.00
N ALA A 174 -6.25 -2.95 17.85
CA ALA A 174 -5.70 -2.14 16.79
C ALA A 174 -6.08 -2.71 15.42
N THR A 175 -5.96 -1.87 14.41
CA THR A 175 -6.14 -2.22 13.00
C THR A 175 -4.82 -2.04 12.28
N CYS A 176 -4.25 -3.13 11.79
CA CYS A 176 -3.11 -3.07 10.88
C CYS A 176 -3.63 -2.89 9.45
N VAL A 177 -3.04 -1.96 8.70
CA VAL A 177 -3.43 -1.64 7.33
C VAL A 177 -2.26 -1.92 6.43
N VAL A 178 -2.43 -2.85 5.49
CA VAL A 178 -1.43 -3.22 4.50
C VAL A 178 -1.90 -2.74 3.15
N ARG A 179 -1.14 -1.84 2.53
CA ARG A 179 -1.45 -1.29 1.21
C ARG A 179 -0.68 -2.04 0.13
N MET A 180 -1.40 -2.57 -0.84
CA MET A 180 -0.87 -3.37 -1.94
C MET A 180 -1.11 -2.66 -3.27
N GLU A 181 -0.10 -2.52 -4.13
CA GLU A 181 -0.21 -1.88 -5.45
C GLU A 181 -0.12 -2.94 -6.55
N HIS A 182 -1.12 -2.96 -7.44
CA HIS A 182 -1.32 -4.02 -8.44
C HIS A 182 -0.87 -3.64 -9.85
N LEU A 183 -0.16 -2.51 -10.04
CA LEU A 183 0.31 -2.10 -11.36
C LEU A 183 1.38 -3.03 -11.94
N GLU A 184 2.18 -3.65 -11.09
CA GLU A 184 3.19 -4.62 -11.52
C GLU A 184 2.87 -5.96 -10.86
N ASP A 185 3.54 -6.30 -9.76
CA ASP A 185 3.50 -7.64 -9.18
C ASP A 185 2.64 -7.75 -7.91
N SER A 186 1.71 -6.82 -7.66
CA SER A 186 0.90 -6.80 -6.42
C SER A 186 1.77 -6.75 -5.15
N GLU A 187 2.59 -5.70 -5.06
CA GLU A 187 3.57 -5.52 -3.98
C GLU A 187 3.00 -4.75 -2.78
N ILE A 188 3.54 -5.01 -1.58
CA ILE A 188 3.26 -4.18 -0.40
C ILE A 188 4.05 -2.88 -0.55
N VAL A 189 3.34 -1.77 -0.68
CA VAL A 189 3.94 -0.45 -0.86
C VAL A 189 3.97 0.36 0.41
N ASP A 190 3.09 0.05 1.35
CA ASP A 190 3.04 0.69 2.66
C ASP A 190 2.32 -0.19 3.68
N ALA A 191 2.57 0.05 4.97
CA ALA A 191 1.77 -0.48 6.05
C ALA A 191 1.70 0.49 7.22
N ASP A 192 0.58 0.51 7.93
CA ASP A 192 0.34 1.40 9.06
C ASP A 192 -0.42 0.66 10.19
N LEU A 193 -0.40 1.23 11.40
CA LEU A 193 -1.13 0.71 12.54
C LEU A 193 -2.01 1.80 13.16
N TRP A 194 -3.30 1.52 13.24
CA TRP A 194 -4.26 2.39 13.90
C TRP A 194 -4.63 1.79 15.25
N VAL A 195 -4.43 2.53 16.33
CA VAL A 195 -4.76 2.08 17.71
C VAL A 195 -6.25 2.30 17.98
N ASP A 196 -7.07 1.69 17.14
CA ASP A 196 -8.51 1.78 17.12
C ASP A 196 -9.08 0.48 16.52
N ALA A 197 -10.30 0.13 16.95
CA ALA A 197 -11.05 -0.99 16.40
C ALA A 197 -11.36 -0.81 14.92
N ILE A 198 -11.29 -1.88 14.13
CA ILE A 198 -11.54 -1.86 12.68
C ILE A 198 -12.92 -1.27 12.32
N ASP A 199 -13.92 -1.50 13.17
CA ASP A 199 -15.27 -0.98 13.00
C ASP A 199 -15.36 0.55 13.02
N ILE A 200 -14.44 1.23 13.72
CA ILE A 200 -14.35 2.69 13.72
C ILE A 200 -13.98 3.20 12.33
N HIS A 201 -13.06 2.49 11.65
CA HIS A 201 -12.60 2.84 10.31
C HIS A 201 -13.63 2.49 9.25
N LEU A 202 -14.29 1.33 9.37
CA LEU A 202 -15.40 0.92 8.49
C LEU A 202 -16.53 1.96 8.45
N ARG A 203 -16.93 2.51 9.61
CA ARG A 203 -17.96 3.56 9.66
C ARG A 203 -17.57 4.85 8.95
N ARG A 204 -16.27 5.10 8.80
CA ARG A 204 -15.70 6.33 8.21
C ARG A 204 -15.26 6.15 6.75
N SER A 205 -15.25 4.92 6.23
CA SER A 205 -14.65 4.58 4.93
C SER A 205 -15.57 4.75 3.73
N SER A 206 -16.83 5.13 3.96
CA SER A 206 -17.83 5.30 2.88
C SER A 206 -17.37 6.36 1.88
N ASN A 207 -17.00 5.91 0.68
CA ASN A 207 -16.63 6.73 -0.46
C ASN A 207 -17.14 6.05 -1.73
N ALA A 208 -17.70 6.83 -2.67
CA ALA A 208 -18.24 6.30 -3.93
C ALA A 208 -17.19 5.58 -4.80
N ASP A 209 -15.91 5.93 -4.62
CA ASP A 209 -14.80 5.34 -5.37
C ASP A 209 -14.16 4.14 -4.65
N PHE A 210 -14.69 3.71 -3.50
CA PHE A 210 -14.16 2.59 -2.75
C PHE A 210 -15.22 1.56 -2.41
N THR A 211 -14.86 0.29 -2.54
CA THR A 211 -15.67 -0.84 -2.05
C THR A 211 -14.98 -1.43 -0.84
N THR A 212 -15.73 -1.62 0.24
CA THR A 212 -15.23 -2.24 1.47
C THR A 212 -16.00 -3.53 1.70
N MET A 213 -15.27 -4.63 1.84
CA MET A 213 -15.85 -5.97 1.96
C MET A 213 -15.06 -6.81 2.95
N ASP A 214 -15.77 -7.61 3.74
CA ASP A 214 -15.13 -8.60 4.60
C ASP A 214 -14.38 -9.62 3.74
N MET A 215 -13.21 -10.01 4.23
CA MET A 215 -12.32 -10.97 3.60
C MET A 215 -12.06 -12.10 4.59
N SER A 216 -11.89 -13.33 4.10
CA SER A 216 -11.50 -14.41 4.99
C SER A 216 -10.10 -14.14 5.54
N LEU A 217 -9.86 -14.54 6.79
CA LEU A 217 -8.54 -14.40 7.42
C LEU A 217 -7.47 -15.20 6.66
N ALA A 218 -7.85 -16.33 6.09
CA ALA A 218 -6.95 -17.20 5.33
C ALA A 218 -6.54 -16.55 3.99
N ASP A 219 -7.49 -15.92 3.29
CA ASP A 219 -7.16 -15.21 2.04
C ASP A 219 -6.25 -14.02 2.34
N ALA A 220 -6.54 -13.27 3.42
CA ALA A 220 -5.70 -12.14 3.82
C ALA A 220 -4.26 -12.59 4.09
N ARG A 221 -4.07 -13.73 4.78
CA ARG A 221 -2.76 -14.36 4.96
C ARG A 221 -2.10 -14.67 3.62
N ALA A 222 -2.79 -15.40 2.74
CA ALA A 222 -2.26 -15.82 1.46
C ALA A 222 -1.82 -14.64 0.57
N TRP A 223 -2.55 -13.52 0.60
CA TRP A 223 -2.19 -12.32 -0.14
C TRP A 223 -0.92 -11.66 0.41
N ILE A 224 -0.87 -11.45 1.74
CA ILE A 224 0.22 -10.72 2.37
C ILE A 224 1.50 -11.55 2.37
N GLU A 225 1.44 -12.85 2.64
CA GLU A 225 2.61 -13.74 2.61
C GLU A 225 3.24 -13.79 1.22
N ARG A 226 2.42 -13.91 0.17
CA ARG A 226 2.92 -13.90 -1.21
C ARG A 226 3.70 -12.63 -1.51
N SER A 227 3.19 -11.47 -1.12
CA SER A 227 3.86 -10.19 -1.36
C SER A 227 5.08 -9.98 -0.45
N LEU A 228 5.09 -10.53 0.77
CA LEU A 228 6.26 -10.51 1.65
C LEU A 228 7.44 -11.36 1.13
N GLN A 229 7.16 -12.38 0.31
CA GLN A 229 8.18 -13.23 -0.32
C GLN A 229 8.83 -12.57 -1.54
N GLN A 230 8.21 -11.52 -2.09
CA GLN A 230 8.72 -10.85 -3.28
C GLN A 230 9.98 -10.04 -2.97
N LYS A 231 11.00 -10.18 -3.82
CA LYS A 231 12.31 -9.52 -3.67
C LYS A 231 12.34 -8.23 -4.51
N PHE A 232 11.57 -7.21 -4.12
CA PHE A 232 11.51 -5.95 -4.86
C PHE A 232 12.40 -4.84 -4.30
N VAL A 233 12.55 -3.79 -5.12
CA VAL A 233 13.33 -2.58 -4.87
C VAL A 233 12.89 -1.93 -3.56
N PHE A 234 13.84 -1.48 -2.75
CA PHE A 234 13.57 -0.82 -1.47
C PHE A 234 12.69 0.41 -1.65
N ARG A 235 11.42 0.29 -1.27
CA ARG A 235 10.51 1.43 -1.11
C ARG A 235 10.46 1.82 0.36
N GLU A 236 10.95 3.01 0.68
CA GLU A 236 10.90 3.57 2.02
C GLU A 236 9.76 4.61 2.06
N THR A 237 8.75 4.35 2.88
CA THR A 237 7.70 5.29 3.23
C THR A 237 7.94 5.81 4.65
N ALA A 238 6.95 6.46 5.26
CA ALA A 238 7.07 6.89 6.65
C ALA A 238 7.12 5.70 7.63
N THR A 239 6.50 4.58 7.26
CA THR A 239 6.23 3.44 8.14
C THR A 239 6.72 2.12 7.55
N TRP A 240 6.85 2.01 6.24
CA TRP A 240 7.45 0.88 5.55
C TRP A 240 8.92 1.16 5.19
N PRO A 241 9.86 0.23 5.42
CA PRO A 241 9.66 -1.15 5.88
C PRO A 241 9.58 -1.33 7.40
N GLY A 242 9.61 -0.27 8.22
CA GLY A 242 9.61 -0.37 9.69
C GLY A 242 8.49 -1.23 10.29
N CYS A 243 7.29 -1.22 9.71
CA CYS A 243 6.15 -2.06 10.10
C CYS A 243 6.25 -3.53 9.70
N ARG A 244 7.23 -3.91 8.87
CA ARG A 244 7.28 -5.24 8.26
C ARG A 244 7.35 -6.39 9.29
N PRO A 245 8.18 -6.33 10.35
CA PRO A 245 8.15 -7.34 11.40
C PRO A 245 6.78 -7.48 12.07
N LEU A 246 6.10 -6.36 12.35
CA LEU A 246 4.75 -6.39 12.94
C LEU A 246 3.73 -7.05 12.00
N VAL A 247 3.76 -6.69 10.72
CA VAL A 247 2.89 -7.31 9.70
C VAL A 247 3.13 -8.81 9.64
N ARG A 248 4.40 -9.26 9.62
CA ARG A 248 4.75 -10.69 9.63
C ARG A 248 4.22 -11.41 10.84
N TRP A 249 4.38 -10.82 12.02
CA TRP A 249 3.88 -11.40 13.26
C TRP A 249 2.36 -11.54 13.25
N LEU A 250 1.61 -10.49 12.89
CA LEU A 250 0.14 -10.57 12.78
C LEU A 250 -0.31 -11.61 11.75
N VAL A 251 0.37 -11.68 10.61
CA VAL A 251 0.06 -12.65 9.55
C VAL A 251 0.33 -14.08 9.99
N GLY A 252 1.34 -14.30 10.84
CA GLY A 252 1.63 -15.62 11.44
C GLY A 252 0.50 -16.17 12.32
N HIS A 253 -0.40 -15.31 12.82
CA HIS A 253 -1.58 -15.69 13.61
C HIS A 253 -2.84 -15.94 12.78
N LEU A 254 -2.80 -15.65 11.47
CA LEU A 254 -3.92 -15.93 10.57
C LEU A 254 -3.92 -17.43 10.18
N PRO A 255 -5.09 -18.03 9.89
CA PRO A 255 -5.17 -19.41 9.41
C PRO A 255 -4.57 -19.56 8.00
N GLU A 256 -3.99 -20.73 7.71
CA GLU A 256 -3.50 -21.09 6.37
C GLU A 256 -4.64 -21.55 5.44
N GLY A 257 -4.31 -21.77 4.17
CA GLY A 257 -5.20 -22.42 3.21
C GLY A 257 -6.17 -21.51 2.47
N GLY A 258 -5.94 -20.19 2.51
CA GLY A 258 -6.70 -19.23 1.73
C GLY A 258 -6.23 -19.13 0.27
N ASP A 259 -7.09 -18.51 -0.54
CA ASP A 259 -6.79 -18.20 -1.92
C ASP A 259 -5.97 -16.91 -2.01
N GLY A 260 -4.77 -17.02 -2.58
CA GLY A 260 -3.92 -15.87 -2.87
C GLY A 260 -4.59 -14.90 -3.86
N TYR A 261 -4.00 -13.71 -4.03
CA TYR A 261 -4.54 -12.70 -4.94
C TYR A 261 -4.74 -13.29 -6.35
N GLN A 262 -6.02 -13.42 -6.73
CA GLN A 262 -6.42 -13.84 -8.07
C GLN A 262 -6.79 -12.60 -8.88
N TRP A 263 -6.06 -12.44 -9.98
CA TRP A 263 -6.33 -11.40 -10.96
C TRP A 263 -7.70 -11.59 -11.59
N SER A 264 -8.53 -10.55 -11.63
CA SER A 264 -9.85 -10.59 -12.28
C SER A 264 -9.77 -10.74 -13.81
N GLY A 265 -8.61 -10.46 -14.41
CA GLY A 265 -8.34 -10.64 -15.84
C GLY A 265 -8.07 -12.09 -16.29
N SER A 266 -8.27 -13.10 -15.41
CA SER A 266 -8.10 -14.52 -15.77
C SER A 266 -9.08 -15.04 -16.82
N ALA A 267 -10.08 -14.25 -17.22
CA ALA A 267 -10.83 -14.50 -18.44
C ALA A 267 -10.01 -14.09 -19.66
N TRP A 268 -9.02 -14.89 -20.06
CA TRP A 268 -8.25 -14.74 -21.31
C TRP A 268 -9.13 -14.57 -22.58
N GLY A 269 -10.44 -14.85 -22.50
CA GLY A 269 -11.43 -14.59 -23.56
C GLY A 269 -12.12 -13.22 -23.52
N SER A 270 -12.08 -12.46 -22.43
CA SER A 270 -12.81 -11.18 -22.30
C SER A 270 -12.13 -10.04 -23.07
N GLY A 271 -10.79 -10.00 -23.09
CA GLY A 271 -10.03 -8.95 -23.78
C GLY A 271 -10.28 -8.94 -25.30
N ARG A 272 -10.37 -10.11 -25.93
CA ARG A 272 -10.64 -10.21 -27.38
C ARG A 272 -12.05 -9.72 -27.74
N ALA A 273 -13.07 -10.16 -26.99
CA ALA A 273 -14.45 -9.70 -27.20
C ALA A 273 -14.58 -8.19 -26.98
N LEU A 274 -13.93 -7.65 -25.95
CA LEU A 274 -13.92 -6.21 -25.68
C LEU A 274 -13.20 -5.42 -26.78
N GLY A 275 -12.08 -5.94 -27.30
CA GLY A 275 -11.42 -5.38 -28.47
C GLY A 275 -12.33 -5.39 -29.69
N ASP A 276 -13.05 -6.49 -29.94
CA ASP A 276 -13.98 -6.62 -31.05
C ASP A 276 -15.10 -5.57 -30.99
N GLU A 277 -15.68 -5.36 -29.81
CA GLU A 277 -16.68 -4.32 -29.56
C GLU A 277 -16.12 -2.91 -29.74
N PHE A 278 -14.89 -2.67 -29.27
CA PHE A 278 -14.25 -1.36 -29.39
C PHE A 278 -14.01 -0.98 -30.85
N PHE A 279 -13.39 -1.86 -31.64
CA PHE A 279 -13.16 -1.59 -33.06
C PHE A 279 -14.46 -1.55 -33.89
N GLY A 280 -15.55 -2.13 -33.39
CA GLY A 280 -16.87 -2.04 -34.00
C GLY A 280 -17.62 -0.73 -33.72
N CYS A 281 -17.20 0.05 -32.72
CA CYS A 281 -17.84 1.32 -32.37
C CYS A 281 -17.20 2.52 -33.09
N GLU A 282 -17.91 3.66 -33.14
CA GLU A 282 -17.44 4.89 -33.80
C GLU A 282 -16.06 5.35 -33.30
N ALA A 283 -15.80 5.23 -31.99
CA ALA A 283 -14.54 5.66 -31.38
C ALA A 283 -13.34 4.78 -31.78
N GLY A 284 -13.55 3.50 -32.05
CA GLY A 284 -12.51 2.54 -32.45
C GLY A 284 -12.39 2.36 -33.96
N ALA A 285 -13.45 2.64 -34.74
CA ALA A 285 -13.48 2.49 -36.19
C ALA A 285 -12.46 3.37 -36.95
N ARG A 286 -11.89 4.39 -36.29
CA ARG A 286 -10.83 5.25 -36.82
C ARG A 286 -9.44 4.61 -36.85
N PHE A 287 -9.24 3.50 -36.13
CA PHE A 287 -7.96 2.78 -36.07
C PHE A 287 -8.01 1.56 -36.98
N ASP A 288 -6.89 1.24 -37.64
CA ASP A 288 -6.81 -0.02 -38.37
C ASP A 288 -6.74 -1.18 -37.38
N ARG A 289 -7.80 -1.98 -37.37
CA ARG A 289 -7.94 -3.16 -36.51
C ARG A 289 -6.81 -4.16 -36.72
N ARG A 290 -6.29 -4.33 -37.95
CA ARG A 290 -5.20 -5.28 -38.21
C ARG A 290 -3.92 -4.88 -37.48
N ASP A 291 -3.64 -3.59 -37.46
CA ASP A 291 -2.43 -3.02 -36.85
C ASP A 291 -2.58 -2.82 -35.33
N HIS A 292 -3.78 -2.47 -34.84
CA HIS A 292 -3.97 -2.02 -33.45
C HIS A 292 -4.57 -3.05 -32.49
N LEU A 293 -5.11 -4.18 -32.97
CA LEU A 293 -5.73 -5.18 -32.08
C LEU A 293 -4.70 -5.83 -31.15
N LEU A 294 -3.51 -6.15 -31.67
CA LEU A 294 -2.45 -6.72 -30.86
C LEU A 294 -1.95 -5.70 -29.82
N LEU A 295 -1.68 -4.46 -30.26
CA LEU A 295 -1.30 -3.38 -29.36
C LEU A 295 -2.32 -3.17 -28.23
N LEU A 296 -3.62 -3.09 -28.57
CA LEU A 296 -4.66 -2.93 -27.57
C LEU A 296 -4.71 -4.12 -26.61
N THR A 297 -4.45 -5.33 -27.09
CA THR A 297 -4.40 -6.54 -26.25
C THR A 297 -3.27 -6.47 -25.24
N ASP A 298 -2.07 -6.06 -25.67
CA ASP A 298 -0.92 -5.90 -24.79
C ASP A 298 -1.16 -4.78 -23.76
N LEU A 299 -1.74 -3.66 -24.20
CA LEU A 299 -2.15 -2.56 -23.33
C LEU A 299 -3.18 -3.01 -22.28
N MET A 300 -4.17 -3.80 -22.68
CA MET A 300 -5.18 -4.36 -21.78
C MET A 300 -4.58 -5.29 -20.72
N GLN A 301 -3.52 -6.01 -21.05
CA GLN A 301 -2.82 -6.93 -20.16
C GLN A 301 -1.76 -6.24 -19.28
N SER A 302 -1.25 -5.08 -19.70
CA SER A 302 -0.29 -4.28 -18.93
C SER A 302 -0.89 -3.67 -17.65
N GLY A 303 -0.05 -3.24 -16.71
CA GLY A 303 -0.53 -2.57 -15.50
C GLY A 303 -1.37 -3.53 -14.65
N THR A 304 -2.53 -3.06 -14.20
CA THR A 304 -3.51 -3.86 -13.42
C THR A 304 -4.25 -4.93 -14.23
N GLY A 305 -4.00 -5.04 -15.55
CA GLY A 305 -4.55 -6.06 -16.46
C GLY A 305 -6.07 -6.24 -16.49
N ASP A 306 -6.82 -5.35 -15.85
CA ASP A 306 -8.27 -5.22 -16.00
C ASP A 306 -8.52 -4.23 -17.15
N PRO A 307 -8.97 -4.68 -18.33
CA PRO A 307 -9.09 -3.79 -19.48
C PRO A 307 -10.16 -2.71 -19.30
N LEU A 308 -11.05 -2.85 -18.31
CA LEU A 308 -12.15 -1.93 -18.04
C LEU A 308 -11.79 -0.82 -17.03
N ARG A 309 -10.58 -0.84 -16.44
CA ARG A 309 -10.15 0.10 -15.40
C ARG A 309 -8.83 0.76 -15.74
N TRP A 310 -8.87 2.07 -16.01
CA TRP A 310 -7.70 2.86 -16.40
C TRP A 310 -7.52 4.06 -15.49
N SER A 311 -6.48 4.01 -14.66
CA SER A 311 -6.08 5.13 -13.82
C SER A 311 -5.05 6.02 -14.48
N ALA A 312 -4.91 7.24 -13.96
CA ALA A 312 -3.82 8.13 -14.32
C ALA A 312 -2.44 7.47 -14.13
N ARG A 313 -2.25 6.73 -13.03
CA ARG A 313 -0.97 6.05 -12.75
C ARG A 313 -0.71 4.90 -13.72
N ARG A 314 -1.73 4.12 -14.08
CA ARG A 314 -1.59 3.07 -15.12
C ARG A 314 -1.23 3.68 -16.47
N VAL A 315 -1.87 4.80 -16.83
CA VAL A 315 -1.56 5.53 -18.06
C VAL A 315 -0.10 5.99 -18.07
N GLU A 316 0.37 6.65 -17.01
CA GLU A 316 1.76 7.10 -16.87
C GLU A 316 2.71 5.91 -16.98
N HIS A 317 2.45 4.84 -16.23
CA HIS A 317 3.26 3.62 -16.25
C HIS A 317 3.36 3.00 -17.65
N VAL A 318 2.26 2.91 -18.39
CA VAL A 318 2.26 2.35 -19.76
C VAL A 318 3.04 3.23 -20.74
N LEU A 319 2.95 4.56 -20.62
CA LEU A 319 3.68 5.48 -21.49
C LEU A 319 5.18 5.53 -21.18
N GLU A 320 5.56 5.27 -19.93
CA GLU A 320 6.95 5.16 -19.49
C GLU A 320 7.51 3.75 -19.71
N SER A 321 6.65 2.74 -19.86
CA SER A 321 7.05 1.35 -20.01
C SER A 321 7.69 1.09 -21.37
N SER A 322 8.81 0.37 -21.32
CA SER A 322 9.49 -0.11 -22.52
C SER A 322 8.81 -1.36 -23.10
N THR A 323 7.85 -2.01 -22.43
CA THR A 323 7.32 -3.34 -22.80
C THR A 323 6.55 -3.44 -24.12
N LEU A 324 6.43 -2.36 -24.91
CA LEU A 324 5.72 -2.35 -26.20
C LEU A 324 6.63 -2.54 -27.43
N HIS A 325 7.87 -3.01 -27.26
CA HIS A 325 8.90 -3.07 -28.33
C HIS A 325 8.54 -3.91 -29.57
N ASP A 326 7.58 -4.84 -29.47
CA ASP A 326 7.21 -5.73 -30.58
C ASP A 326 6.31 -5.06 -31.64
N HIS A 327 5.93 -3.80 -31.42
CA HIS A 327 5.09 -3.03 -32.33
C HIS A 327 5.91 -2.10 -33.22
N SER A 328 5.42 -1.86 -34.44
CA SER A 328 6.03 -0.87 -35.32
C SER A 328 5.98 0.53 -34.69
N LEU A 329 7.01 1.35 -34.93
CA LEU A 329 7.06 2.72 -34.42
C LEU A 329 5.81 3.54 -34.79
N LYS A 330 5.25 3.31 -35.99
CA LYS A 330 4.01 3.95 -36.44
C LYS A 330 2.85 3.67 -35.48
N VAL A 331 2.68 2.41 -35.09
CA VAL A 331 1.60 1.96 -34.19
C VAL A 331 1.83 2.46 -32.76
N LEU A 332 3.09 2.49 -32.31
CA LEU A 332 3.47 3.02 -31.01
C LEU A 332 3.18 4.52 -30.85
N LEU A 333 3.40 5.32 -31.90
CA LEU A 333 3.09 6.75 -31.89
C LEU A 333 1.58 7.03 -31.75
N GLU A 334 0.72 6.06 -32.07
CA GLU A 334 -0.72 6.18 -31.94
C GLU A 334 -1.26 5.74 -30.55
N VAL A 335 -0.41 5.20 -29.66
CA VAL A 335 -0.82 4.75 -28.31
C VAL A 335 -1.61 5.82 -27.54
N PRO A 336 -1.18 7.10 -27.46
CA PRO A 336 -1.96 8.10 -26.75
C PRO A 336 -3.33 8.38 -27.38
N ALA A 337 -3.43 8.33 -28.72
CA ALA A 337 -4.69 8.53 -29.43
C ALA A 337 -5.64 7.35 -29.22
N LEU A 338 -5.10 6.13 -29.26
CA LEU A 338 -5.81 4.88 -28.99
C LEU A 338 -6.34 4.85 -27.56
N LEU A 339 -5.50 5.13 -26.55
CA LEU A 339 -5.92 5.17 -25.14
C LEU A 339 -6.95 6.27 -24.88
N ARG A 340 -6.80 7.44 -25.51
CA ARG A 340 -7.79 8.53 -25.44
C ARG A 340 -9.16 8.12 -25.96
N ALA A 341 -9.21 7.19 -26.93
CA ALA A 341 -10.45 6.61 -27.44
C ALA A 341 -11.00 5.50 -26.55
N PHE A 342 -10.10 4.65 -26.06
CA PHE A 342 -10.44 3.41 -25.38
C PHE A 342 -10.86 3.63 -23.92
N ILE A 343 -10.19 4.52 -23.19
CA ILE A 343 -10.45 4.76 -21.75
C ILE A 343 -11.91 5.17 -21.49
N PRO A 344 -12.51 6.14 -22.21
CA PRO A 344 -13.93 6.48 -22.02
C PRO A 344 -14.85 5.31 -22.34
N PHE A 345 -14.55 4.55 -23.40
CA PHE A 345 -15.32 3.36 -23.80
C PHE A 345 -15.30 2.27 -22.71
N ALA A 346 -14.14 2.04 -22.11
CA ALA A 346 -13.92 1.09 -21.03
C ALA A 346 -14.64 1.53 -19.75
N HIS A 347 -14.42 2.77 -19.33
CA HIS A 347 -15.01 3.36 -18.11
C HIS A 347 -16.54 3.43 -18.16
N GLN A 348 -17.12 3.70 -19.33
CA GLN A 348 -18.57 3.69 -19.49
C GLN A 348 -19.17 2.30 -19.22
N ARG A 349 -18.49 1.22 -19.63
CA ARG A 349 -18.93 -0.17 -19.43
C ARG A 349 -18.81 -0.61 -17.98
N SER A 350 -17.79 -0.16 -17.27
CA SER A 350 -17.57 -0.45 -15.85
C SER A 350 -18.25 0.54 -14.91
N GLY A 351 -18.93 1.56 -15.43
CA GLY A 351 -19.64 2.57 -14.62
C GLY A 351 -18.71 3.53 -13.86
N ILE A 352 -17.46 3.69 -14.30
CA ILE A 352 -16.51 4.60 -13.70
C ILE A 352 -16.92 6.05 -13.96
N ARG A 353 -16.92 6.88 -12.91
CA ARG A 353 -17.35 8.27 -12.99
C ARG A 353 -16.45 9.12 -13.88
N ASP A 354 -17.05 10.11 -14.55
CA ASP A 354 -16.37 11.03 -15.48
C ASP A 354 -15.15 11.74 -14.88
N GLY A 355 -15.15 12.00 -13.57
CA GLY A 355 -14.01 12.63 -12.90
C GLY A 355 -12.74 11.80 -12.96
N LEU A 356 -12.84 10.48 -12.76
CA LEU A 356 -11.69 9.56 -12.84
C LEU A 356 -11.26 9.36 -14.30
N THR A 357 -12.21 9.31 -15.24
CA THR A 357 -11.94 9.32 -16.68
C THR A 357 -11.15 10.57 -17.07
N ALA A 358 -11.56 11.76 -16.60
CA ALA A 358 -10.87 13.00 -16.90
C ALA A 358 -9.45 13.06 -16.30
N GLU A 359 -9.24 12.47 -15.12
CA GLU A 359 -7.90 12.34 -14.52
C GLU A 359 -6.98 11.47 -15.39
N ALA A 360 -7.45 10.31 -15.84
CA ALA A 360 -6.69 9.43 -16.74
C ALA A 360 -6.36 10.11 -18.09
N LEU A 361 -7.33 10.83 -18.68
CA LEU A 361 -7.09 11.61 -19.91
C LEU A 361 -6.13 12.77 -19.70
N THR A 362 -6.12 13.39 -18.51
CA THR A 362 -5.16 14.45 -18.18
C THR A 362 -3.74 13.90 -18.07
N ALA A 363 -3.57 12.70 -17.53
CA ALA A 363 -2.28 12.03 -17.48
C ALA A 363 -1.72 11.77 -18.89
N LEU A 364 -2.57 11.30 -19.82
CA LEU A 364 -2.20 11.16 -21.25
C LEU A 364 -1.68 12.48 -21.84
N ASP A 365 -2.31 13.61 -21.52
CA ASP A 365 -1.90 14.93 -22.04
C ASP A 365 -0.59 15.44 -21.42
N GLY A 366 -0.39 15.17 -20.14
CA GLY A 366 0.84 15.54 -19.42
C GLY A 366 2.07 14.87 -20.01
N SER A 367 1.96 13.58 -20.36
CA SER A 367 3.03 12.82 -21.00
C SER A 367 3.31 13.25 -22.44
N GLN A 368 2.35 13.89 -23.14
CA GLN A 368 2.59 14.48 -24.47
C GLN A 368 3.27 15.85 -24.42
N THR A 369 3.24 16.53 -23.28
CA THR A 369 3.85 17.87 -23.10
C THR A 369 5.20 17.84 -22.37
N GLY A 370 5.55 16.73 -21.71
CA GLY A 370 6.88 16.45 -21.18
C GLY A 370 7.73 15.71 -22.21
N ASP A 371 8.84 16.34 -22.63
CA ASP A 371 9.84 15.87 -23.60
C ASP A 371 9.43 15.91 -25.09
N GLY A 372 9.70 17.07 -25.70
CA GLY A 372 10.40 17.03 -26.98
C GLY A 372 11.72 16.29 -26.78
N LEU A 373 11.84 15.10 -27.38
CA LEU A 373 13.08 14.40 -27.72
C LEU A 373 14.31 14.81 -26.89
N ARG A 374 14.53 14.17 -25.73
CA ARG A 374 15.91 13.86 -25.32
C ARG A 374 16.33 12.56 -26.01
N VAL A 375 16.69 12.71 -27.29
CA VAL A 375 17.52 11.73 -27.99
C VAL A 375 18.92 11.85 -27.39
N ALA A 376 19.31 10.86 -26.58
CA ALA A 376 20.70 10.67 -26.20
C ALA A 376 21.45 10.16 -27.44
N GLY A 377 22.48 10.90 -27.84
CA GLY A 377 23.57 10.39 -28.68
C GLY A 377 24.64 9.71 -27.84
#